data_AF-A0A8J3TDE1-F1
#
_entry.id   AF-A0A8J3TDE1-F1
#
_cell.length_a   1.000
_cell.length_b   1.000
_cell.length_c   1.000
_cell.angle_alpha   90.00
_cell.angle_beta   90.00
_cell.angle_gamma   90.00
#
_symmetry.space_group_name_H-M   'P 1'
#
loop_
_entity.id
_entity.type
_entity.pdbx_description
1 polymer ?
#
loop_
_entity_poly.entity_id
_entity_poly.type
_entity_poly.pdbx_seq_one_letter_code
_entity_poly.pdbx_strand_id
1 'polypeptide(L)'
;MNASTPEVQKAFYSLILDRRIGSYELPAGSIVIGAGNRSTDNALARPMASALVNRLVHVHLRADVDDWLAWAQAAGVHRWVVDYLSERPDQLWVNPPKVEEAFSTPRSWHMLSDALVSYGDGIDEQTVRLLASGTVSPAHAAGFCGYVKIVRHRYGLDAIVRGDAGWPAAATDRDLLYFLAEAFRSRLVKDLPAGKEHASPGLRQFAHRAKALLVELAEISLECAQMVIATGEDGTPVLPAWFLVEVSRDLPRLVASRT
;
A
#
# COMPACT_ATOMS: atom_id res chain seq x y z
N MET A 1 -4.93 7.77 32.58
CA MET A 1 -4.75 7.70 34.05
C MET A 1 -3.42 8.31 34.49
N ASN A 2 -2.28 7.85 33.99
CA ASN A 2 -0.96 8.26 34.50
C ASN A 2 -0.37 9.54 33.87
N ALA A 3 -1.08 10.21 32.95
CA ALA A 3 -0.74 11.55 32.48
C ALA A 3 -1.35 12.67 33.35
N SER A 4 -2.27 12.35 34.27
CA SER A 4 -2.94 13.35 35.12
C SER A 4 -2.02 13.89 36.23
N THR A 5 -2.37 15.05 36.78
CA THR A 5 -1.62 15.65 37.90
C THR A 5 -1.71 14.77 39.15
N PRO A 6 -0.75 14.88 40.09
CA PRO A 6 -0.76 14.09 41.32
C PRO A 6 -2.05 14.25 42.15
N GLU A 7 -2.68 15.42 42.14
CA GLU A 7 -3.93 15.69 42.86
C GLU A 7 -5.08 14.85 42.30
N VAL A 8 -5.18 14.78 40.97
CA VAL A 8 -6.17 13.93 40.29
C VAL A 8 -5.86 12.45 40.54
N GLN A 9 -4.59 12.06 40.60
CA GLN A 9 -4.21 10.68 40.91
C GLN A 9 -4.60 10.27 42.34
N LYS A 10 -4.60 11.19 43.31
CA LYS A 10 -5.07 10.92 44.67
C LYS A 10 -6.56 10.56 44.71
N ALA A 11 -7.39 11.21 43.89
CA ALA A 11 -8.82 10.89 43.81
C ALA A 11 -9.08 9.47 43.26
N PHE A 12 -8.16 8.90 42.48
CA PHE A 12 -8.31 7.51 42.01
C PHE A 12 -8.23 6.47 43.13
N TYR A 13 -7.62 6.78 44.28
CA TYR A 13 -7.57 5.84 45.40
C TYR A 13 -8.96 5.47 45.92
N SER A 14 -9.79 6.47 46.23
CA SER A 14 -11.17 6.22 46.70
C SER A 14 -12.04 5.65 45.59
N LEU A 15 -11.77 6.01 44.32
CA LEU A 15 -12.52 5.47 43.19
C LEU A 15 -12.25 3.97 42.98
N ILE A 16 -10.98 3.55 43.09
CA ILE A 16 -10.59 2.15 42.86
C ILE A 16 -10.92 1.27 44.06
N LEU A 17 -10.67 1.75 45.27
CA LEU A 17 -10.91 0.98 46.51
C LEU A 17 -12.37 1.03 46.96
N ASP A 18 -12.87 2.25 47.16
CA ASP A 18 -14.16 2.50 47.81
C ASP A 18 -15.28 2.67 46.79
N ARG A 19 -14.95 2.60 45.49
CA ARG A 19 -15.89 2.83 44.38
C ARG A 19 -16.64 4.15 44.55
N ARG A 20 -15.92 5.20 44.96
CA ARG A 20 -16.51 6.48 45.36
C ARG A 20 -15.66 7.67 44.94
N ILE A 21 -16.32 8.77 44.59
CA ILE A 21 -15.69 10.09 44.39
C ILE A 21 -16.35 11.09 45.35
N GLY A 22 -15.61 11.53 46.37
CA GLY A 22 -16.17 12.38 47.41
C GLY A 22 -17.30 11.66 48.17
N SER A 23 -18.51 12.21 48.15
CA SER A 23 -19.72 11.59 48.71
C SER A 23 -20.50 10.71 47.72
N TYR A 24 -20.13 10.70 46.45
CA TYR A 24 -20.85 9.98 45.41
C TYR A 24 -20.33 8.55 45.27
N GLU A 25 -21.18 7.56 45.59
CA GLU A 25 -20.90 6.13 45.42
C GLU A 25 -21.28 5.66 44.01
N LEU A 26 -20.40 4.86 43.40
CA LEU A 26 -20.69 4.24 42.12
C LEU A 26 -21.83 3.24 42.30
N PRO A 27 -22.80 3.21 41.35
CA PRO A 27 -23.86 2.21 41.35
C PRO A 27 -23.34 0.77 41.48
N ALA A 28 -24.19 -0.08 42.07
CA ALA A 28 -23.93 -1.51 42.11
C ALA A 28 -23.71 -2.04 40.67
N GLY A 29 -22.67 -2.85 40.48
CA GLY A 29 -22.31 -3.42 39.17
C GLY A 29 -21.38 -2.58 38.30
N SER A 30 -21.01 -1.33 38.68
CA SER A 30 -19.99 -0.58 37.94
C SER A 30 -18.63 -1.30 37.91
N ILE A 31 -17.80 -1.03 36.89
CA ILE A 31 -16.43 -1.55 36.79
C ILE A 31 -15.51 -0.35 36.57
N VAL A 32 -14.39 -0.30 37.29
CA VAL A 32 -13.39 0.77 37.14
C VAL A 32 -12.27 0.26 36.24
N ILE A 33 -12.08 0.89 35.08
CA ILE A 33 -11.02 0.55 34.13
C ILE A 33 -10.13 1.79 33.93
N GLY A 34 -8.82 1.61 34.12
CA GLY A 34 -7.82 2.65 33.89
C GLY A 34 -7.00 2.36 32.64
N ALA A 35 -6.94 3.32 31.72
CA ALA A 35 -6.03 3.28 30.57
C ALA A 35 -4.85 4.25 30.77
N GLY A 36 -3.66 3.82 30.35
CA GLY A 36 -2.44 4.61 30.40
C GLY A 36 -1.32 3.96 29.60
N ASN A 37 -0.30 4.73 29.26
CA ASN A 37 0.90 4.24 28.58
C ASN A 37 1.95 3.86 29.64
N ARG A 38 2.88 2.95 29.37
CA ARG A 38 4.00 2.75 30.33
C ARG A 38 4.87 4.01 30.35
N SER A 39 5.57 4.25 31.46
CA SER A 39 6.58 5.32 31.55
C SER A 39 7.67 5.19 30.48
N THR A 40 7.92 3.97 29.99
CA THR A 40 8.84 3.69 28.89
C THR A 40 8.26 3.98 27.51
N ASP A 41 6.94 4.03 27.36
CA ASP A 41 6.26 4.18 26.06
C ASP A 41 6.02 5.65 25.71
N ASN A 42 6.04 6.58 26.68
CA ASN A 42 5.83 8.01 26.44
C ASN A 42 6.46 8.85 27.57
N ALA A 43 7.13 9.97 27.22
CA ALA A 43 7.71 10.92 28.17
C ALA A 43 6.68 11.63 29.08
N LEU A 44 5.40 11.67 28.69
CA LEU A 44 4.32 12.28 29.48
C LEU A 44 3.70 11.35 30.53
N ALA A 45 4.06 10.06 30.53
CA ALA A 45 3.54 9.08 31.48
C ALA A 45 4.27 9.19 32.82
N ARG A 46 3.55 9.62 33.87
CA ARG A 46 4.10 9.65 35.24
C ARG A 46 4.07 8.24 35.84
N PRO A 47 5.08 7.85 36.65
CA PRO A 47 5.02 6.60 37.39
C PRO A 47 3.78 6.56 38.29
N MET A 48 3.06 5.43 38.28
CA MET A 48 1.95 5.22 39.19
C MET A 48 2.48 4.90 40.59
N ALA A 49 1.85 5.44 41.63
CA ALA A 49 2.20 5.10 43.00
C ALA A 49 2.02 3.58 43.25
N SER A 50 2.97 2.96 43.95
CA SER A 50 2.99 1.50 44.23
C SER A 50 1.69 1.00 44.87
N ALA A 51 1.06 1.83 45.70
CA ALA A 51 -0.19 1.50 46.36
C ALA A 51 -1.39 1.40 45.38
N LEU A 52 -1.38 2.10 44.24
CA LEU A 52 -2.38 1.90 43.18
C LEU A 52 -2.05 0.70 42.31
N VAL A 53 -0.75 0.49 42.02
CA VAL A 53 -0.28 -0.64 41.21
C VAL A 53 -0.73 -1.97 41.83
N ASN A 54 -0.57 -2.14 43.15
CA ASN A 54 -0.97 -3.38 43.85
C ASN A 54 -2.48 -3.57 44.03
N ARG A 55 -3.31 -2.66 43.53
CA ARG A 55 -4.79 -2.69 43.64
C ARG A 55 -5.50 -2.83 42.30
N LEU A 56 -4.73 -2.96 41.22
CA LEU A 56 -5.24 -3.09 39.86
C LEU A 56 -4.69 -4.37 39.24
N VAL A 57 -5.51 -5.00 38.39
CA VAL A 57 -5.03 -6.01 37.45
C VAL A 57 -4.46 -5.28 36.24
N HIS A 58 -3.21 -5.57 35.89
CA HIS A 58 -2.51 -4.92 34.77
C HIS A 58 -2.61 -5.79 33.53
N VAL A 59 -3.25 -5.25 32.48
CA VAL A 59 -3.33 -5.89 31.16
C VAL A 59 -2.52 -5.06 30.19
N HIS A 60 -1.48 -5.67 29.62
CA HIS A 60 -0.62 -5.02 28.63
C HIS A 60 -1.18 -5.27 27.23
N LEU A 61 -1.64 -4.21 26.58
CA LEU A 61 -2.07 -4.27 25.19
C LEU A 61 -0.88 -4.04 24.26
N ARG A 62 -0.80 -4.86 23.21
CA ARG A 62 0.17 -4.74 22.12
C ARG A 62 -0.60 -4.70 20.80
N ALA A 63 -0.09 -3.93 19.84
CA ALA A 63 -0.55 -4.04 18.46
C ALA A 63 -0.09 -5.38 17.88
N ASP A 64 -1.06 -6.21 17.51
CA ASP A 64 -0.84 -7.43 16.75
C ASP A 64 -1.31 -7.21 15.30
N VAL A 65 -0.52 -7.70 14.35
CA VAL A 65 -0.79 -7.46 12.93
C VAL A 65 -1.89 -8.35 12.39
N ASP A 66 -1.98 -9.60 12.85
CA ASP A 66 -2.97 -10.54 12.36
C ASP A 66 -4.36 -10.12 12.85
N ASP A 67 -4.47 -9.72 14.12
CA ASP A 67 -5.69 -9.13 14.69
C ASP A 67 -6.11 -7.86 13.95
N TRP A 68 -5.15 -6.97 13.67
CA TRP A 68 -5.44 -5.72 12.98
C TRP A 68 -5.87 -5.95 11.53
N LEU A 69 -5.20 -6.84 10.79
CA LEU A 69 -5.56 -7.19 9.42
C LEU A 69 -6.94 -7.86 9.36
N ALA A 70 -7.25 -8.77 10.29
CA ALA A 70 -8.57 -9.40 10.37
C ALA A 70 -9.69 -8.36 10.57
N TRP A 71 -9.47 -7.40 11.47
CA TRP A 71 -10.39 -6.28 11.65
C TRP A 71 -10.46 -5.35 10.42
N ALA A 72 -9.31 -5.03 9.83
CA ALA A 72 -9.19 -4.09 8.71
C ALA A 72 -9.99 -4.55 7.48
N GLN A 73 -10.02 -5.87 7.22
CA GLN A 73 -10.84 -6.48 6.17
C GLN A 73 -12.33 -6.21 6.38
N ALA A 74 -12.83 -6.37 7.61
CA ALA A 74 -14.23 -6.13 7.94
C ALA A 74 -14.59 -4.63 8.00
N ALA A 75 -13.62 -3.77 8.35
CA ALA A 75 -13.79 -2.33 8.49
C ALA A 75 -13.70 -1.56 7.15
N GLY A 76 -13.38 -2.23 6.04
CA GLY A 76 -13.26 -1.58 4.74
C GLY A 76 -12.00 -0.71 4.59
N VAL A 77 -10.92 -1.07 5.29
CA VAL A 77 -9.63 -0.38 5.16
C VAL A 77 -9.12 -0.49 3.73
N HIS A 78 -8.55 0.61 3.22
CA HIS A 78 -8.06 0.72 1.85
C HIS A 78 -7.10 -0.43 1.51
N ARG A 79 -7.35 -1.08 0.38
CA ARG A 79 -6.66 -2.31 -0.02
C ARG A 79 -5.14 -2.16 -0.05
N TRP A 80 -4.60 -1.05 -0.56
CA TRP A 80 -3.15 -0.83 -0.55
C TRP A 80 -2.55 -0.86 0.85
N VAL A 81 -3.24 -0.35 1.86
CA VAL A 81 -2.75 -0.36 3.25
C VAL A 81 -2.76 -1.79 3.79
N VAL A 82 -3.85 -2.51 3.56
CA VAL A 82 -3.99 -3.91 4.00
C VAL A 82 -2.94 -4.81 3.35
N ASP A 83 -2.81 -4.74 2.01
CA ASP A 83 -1.88 -5.57 1.26
C ASP A 83 -0.42 -5.19 1.62
N TYR A 84 -0.10 -3.89 1.78
CA TYR A 84 1.22 -3.44 2.22
C TYR A 84 1.60 -3.98 3.60
N LEU A 85 0.71 -3.88 4.57
CA LEU A 85 0.97 -4.34 5.94
C LEU A 85 0.98 -5.88 6.05
N SER A 86 0.32 -6.57 5.13
CA SER A 86 0.45 -8.03 4.99
C SER A 86 1.86 -8.43 4.54
N GLU A 87 2.49 -7.63 3.66
CA GLU A 87 3.87 -7.85 3.21
C GLU A 87 4.93 -7.33 4.20
N ARG A 88 4.58 -6.30 4.99
CA ARG A 88 5.46 -5.61 5.94
C ARG A 88 4.83 -5.52 7.34
N PRO A 89 4.58 -6.67 8.00
CA PRO A 89 3.85 -6.70 9.27
C PRO A 89 4.56 -5.95 10.41
N ASP A 90 5.89 -5.88 10.35
CA ASP A 90 6.74 -5.14 11.28
C ASP A 90 6.48 -3.62 11.26
N GLN A 91 5.82 -3.11 10.21
CA GLN A 91 5.60 -1.69 10.01
C GLN A 91 4.26 -1.16 10.55
N LEU A 92 3.39 -2.03 11.07
CA LEU A 92 2.10 -1.64 11.66
C LEU A 92 2.29 -0.68 12.84
N TRP A 93 3.31 -0.90 13.66
CA TRP A 93 3.56 -0.10 14.85
C TRP A 93 5.06 0.07 15.09
N VAL A 94 5.47 1.30 15.40
CA VAL A 94 6.83 1.62 15.86
C VAL A 94 6.79 2.41 17.16
N ASN A 95 7.89 2.35 17.91
CA ASN A 95 8.06 3.18 19.09
C ASN A 95 7.99 4.67 18.70
N PRO A 96 7.39 5.52 19.55
CA PRO A 96 7.40 6.96 19.32
C PRO A 96 8.83 7.50 19.20
N PRO A 97 9.11 8.36 18.21
CA PRO A 97 10.41 9.00 18.07
C PRO A 97 10.67 9.96 19.23
N LYS A 98 11.94 10.28 19.47
CA LYS A 98 12.34 11.31 20.46
C LYS A 98 12.09 12.73 19.97
N VAL A 99 11.98 12.91 18.66
CA VAL A 99 11.70 14.18 17.99
C VAL A 99 10.22 14.26 17.63
N GLU A 100 9.70 15.47 17.46
CA GLU A 100 8.32 15.68 17.05
C GLU A 100 8.16 15.33 15.56
N GLU A 101 7.68 14.12 15.30
CA GLU A 101 7.49 13.58 13.96
C GLU A 101 6.33 12.57 13.95
N ALA A 102 5.66 12.43 12.79
CA ALA A 102 4.69 11.37 12.57
C ALA A 102 5.34 9.99 12.71
N PHE A 103 4.62 9.05 13.30
CA PHE A 103 5.11 7.68 13.47
C PHE A 103 3.99 6.67 13.29
N SER A 104 4.39 5.48 12.87
CA SER A 104 3.45 4.45 12.43
C SER A 104 2.80 3.76 13.61
N THR A 105 1.47 3.74 13.59
CA THR A 105 0.59 3.06 14.55
C THR A 105 -0.61 2.49 13.79
N PRO A 106 -1.34 1.51 14.35
CA PRO A 106 -2.60 1.04 13.79
C PRO A 106 -3.57 2.17 13.42
N ARG A 107 -3.62 3.23 14.25
CA ARG A 107 -4.47 4.41 14.02
C ARG A 107 -3.99 5.23 12.83
N SER A 108 -2.69 5.49 12.71
CA SER A 108 -2.17 6.30 11.61
C SER A 108 -2.33 5.62 10.26
N TRP A 109 -2.17 4.29 10.21
CA TRP A 109 -2.45 3.50 9.01
C TRP A 109 -3.94 3.54 8.63
N HIS A 110 -4.84 3.48 9.62
CA HIS A 110 -6.26 3.70 9.38
C HIS A 110 -6.56 5.11 8.85
N MET A 111 -5.95 6.15 9.42
CA MET A 111 -6.11 7.53 8.94
C MET A 111 -5.62 7.69 7.49
N LEU A 112 -4.50 7.08 7.13
CA LEU A 112 -4.02 7.05 5.75
C LEU A 112 -5.04 6.36 4.85
N SER A 113 -5.59 5.23 5.28
CA SER A 113 -6.66 4.52 4.57
C SER A 113 -7.88 5.41 4.33
N ASP A 114 -8.41 6.08 5.36
CA ASP A 114 -9.58 6.97 5.24
C ASP A 114 -9.33 8.09 4.23
N ALA A 115 -8.13 8.66 4.23
CA ALA A 115 -7.74 9.68 3.27
C ALA A 115 -7.68 9.14 1.84
N LEU A 116 -7.08 7.96 1.62
CA LEU A 116 -7.04 7.31 0.31
C LEU A 116 -8.45 7.02 -0.22
N VAL A 117 -9.33 6.46 0.63
CA VAL A 117 -10.73 6.20 0.28
C VAL A 117 -11.47 7.49 -0.09
N SER A 118 -11.23 8.57 0.66
CA SER A 118 -11.89 9.86 0.41
C SER A 118 -11.50 10.50 -0.91
N TYR A 119 -10.25 10.33 -1.36
CA TYR A 119 -9.79 10.80 -2.67
C TYR A 119 -10.25 9.90 -3.83
N GLY A 120 -10.41 8.60 -3.57
CA GLY A 120 -10.82 7.60 -4.56
C GLY A 120 -9.70 7.20 -5.53
N ASP A 121 -10.08 6.41 -6.54
CA ASP A 121 -9.12 5.69 -7.41
C ASP A 121 -8.22 6.61 -8.26
N GLY A 122 -8.67 7.84 -8.53
CA GLY A 122 -7.96 8.84 -9.33
C GLY A 122 -6.87 9.62 -8.60
N ILE A 123 -6.58 9.31 -7.33
CA ILE A 123 -5.55 10.00 -6.55
C ILE A 123 -4.19 9.97 -7.26
N ASP A 124 -3.51 11.10 -7.43
CA ASP A 124 -2.19 11.12 -8.08
C ASP A 124 -1.06 10.67 -7.12
N GLU A 125 0.11 10.35 -7.66
CA GLU A 125 1.26 9.88 -6.85
C GLU A 125 1.77 10.94 -5.86
N GLN A 126 1.68 12.23 -6.20
CA GLN A 126 2.12 13.32 -5.32
C GLN A 126 1.19 13.44 -4.12
N THR A 127 -0.12 13.31 -4.33
CA THR A 127 -1.12 13.30 -3.26
C THR A 127 -0.95 12.06 -2.36
N VAL A 128 -0.73 10.87 -2.92
CA VAL A 128 -0.42 9.67 -2.11
C VAL A 128 0.81 9.92 -1.23
N ARG A 129 1.87 10.52 -1.78
CA ARG A 129 3.10 10.84 -1.02
C ARG A 129 2.85 11.84 0.09
N LEU A 130 2.03 12.86 -0.17
CA LEU A 130 1.64 13.86 0.83
C LEU A 130 0.90 13.20 1.99
N LEU A 131 -0.12 12.38 1.69
CA LEU A 131 -0.94 11.70 2.70
C LEU A 131 -0.10 10.72 3.52
N ALA A 132 0.73 9.90 2.87
CA ALA A 132 1.58 8.93 3.55
C ALA A 132 2.59 9.63 4.48
N SER A 133 3.30 10.64 3.97
CA SER A 133 4.29 11.39 4.77
C SER A 133 3.66 12.16 5.94
N GLY A 134 2.40 12.57 5.80
CA GLY A 134 1.67 13.29 6.86
C GLY A 134 1.04 12.39 7.93
N THR A 135 1.01 11.07 7.73
CA THR A 135 0.29 10.14 8.61
C THR A 135 1.21 9.12 9.27
N VAL A 136 2.09 8.48 8.50
CA VAL A 136 2.98 7.40 8.98
C VAL A 136 4.43 7.89 9.08
N SER A 137 5.31 7.06 9.66
CA SER A 137 6.73 7.43 9.77
C SER A 137 7.36 7.67 8.38
N PRO A 138 8.36 8.57 8.24
CA PRO A 138 8.95 8.88 6.93
C PRO A 138 9.47 7.65 6.18
N ALA A 139 10.10 6.71 6.90
CA ALA A 139 10.59 5.47 6.32
C ALA A 139 9.46 4.59 5.77
N HIS A 140 8.35 4.49 6.51
CA HIS A 140 7.20 3.69 6.08
C HIS A 140 6.44 4.40 4.95
N ALA A 141 6.35 5.73 4.98
CA ALA A 141 5.77 6.52 3.90
C ALA A 141 6.52 6.31 2.57
N ALA A 142 7.86 6.37 2.59
CA ALA A 142 8.68 6.10 1.41
C ALA A 142 8.47 4.67 0.88
N GLY A 143 8.48 3.68 1.78
CA GLY A 143 8.23 2.29 1.44
C GLY A 143 6.83 2.06 0.85
N PHE A 144 5.81 2.64 1.47
CA PHE A 144 4.42 2.58 1.03
C PHE A 144 4.23 3.24 -0.34
N CYS A 145 4.82 4.41 -0.58
CA CYS A 145 4.77 5.06 -1.88
C CYS A 145 5.40 4.20 -2.98
N GLY A 146 6.56 3.59 -2.70
CA GLY A 146 7.21 2.66 -3.62
C GLY A 146 6.34 1.43 -3.90
N TYR A 147 5.68 0.91 -2.87
CA TYR A 147 4.72 -0.19 -3.03
C TYR A 147 3.52 0.20 -3.88
N VAL A 148 2.84 1.32 -3.58
CA VAL A 148 1.68 1.81 -4.34
C VAL A 148 2.05 2.00 -5.80
N LYS A 149 3.24 2.55 -6.06
CA LYS A 149 3.80 2.67 -7.40
C LYS A 149 3.87 1.30 -8.08
N ILE A 150 4.53 0.31 -7.48
CA ILE A 150 4.64 -1.06 -8.02
C ILE A 150 3.25 -1.70 -8.24
N VAL A 151 2.33 -1.54 -7.31
CA VAL A 151 0.98 -2.10 -7.38
C VAL A 151 0.17 -1.50 -8.52
N ARG A 152 0.15 -0.16 -8.64
CA ARG A 152 -0.49 0.53 -9.76
C ARG A 152 0.05 0.03 -11.10
N HIS A 153 1.36 -0.16 -11.16
CA HIS A 153 2.06 -0.65 -12.34
C HIS A 153 1.77 -2.11 -12.68
N ARG A 154 1.82 -3.02 -11.69
CA ARG A 154 1.61 -4.46 -11.88
C ARG A 154 0.16 -4.76 -12.23
N TYR A 155 -0.79 -4.26 -11.47
CA TYR A 155 -2.21 -4.47 -11.77
C TYR A 155 -2.65 -3.72 -13.03
N GLY A 156 -2.06 -2.57 -13.35
CA GLY A 156 -2.30 -1.88 -14.61
C GLY A 156 -1.92 -2.74 -15.82
N LEU A 157 -0.70 -3.29 -15.85
CA LEU A 157 -0.28 -4.14 -16.96
C LEU A 157 -1.06 -5.47 -17.00
N ASP A 158 -1.27 -6.13 -15.85
CA ASP A 158 -2.05 -7.39 -15.80
C ASP A 158 -3.49 -7.18 -16.29
N ALA A 159 -4.14 -6.08 -15.90
CA ALA A 159 -5.48 -5.72 -16.38
C ALA A 159 -5.48 -5.49 -17.90
N ILE A 160 -4.48 -4.79 -18.44
CA ILE A 160 -4.34 -4.55 -19.89
C ILE A 160 -4.14 -5.87 -20.65
N VAL A 161 -3.26 -6.73 -20.14
CA VAL A 161 -2.99 -8.06 -20.72
C VAL A 161 -4.23 -8.94 -20.71
N ARG A 162 -4.99 -8.99 -19.61
CA ARG A 162 -6.25 -9.75 -19.55
C ARG A 162 -7.38 -9.14 -20.37
N GLY A 163 -7.29 -7.85 -20.70
CA GLY A 163 -8.34 -7.10 -21.40
C GLY A 163 -9.37 -6.45 -20.48
N ASP A 164 -9.10 -6.39 -19.18
CA ASP A 164 -9.94 -5.70 -18.19
C ASP A 164 -9.78 -4.16 -18.28
N ALA A 165 -8.68 -3.70 -18.88
CA ALA A 165 -8.35 -2.29 -19.12
C ALA A 165 -7.68 -2.09 -20.49
N GLY A 166 -7.72 -0.87 -21.01
CA GLY A 166 -6.95 -0.45 -22.19
C GLY A 166 -5.69 0.32 -21.79
N TRP A 167 -4.81 0.56 -22.77
CA TRP A 167 -3.69 1.47 -22.58
C TRP A 167 -4.17 2.89 -22.21
N PRO A 168 -3.47 3.60 -21.31
CA PRO A 168 -3.76 5.01 -21.03
C PRO A 168 -3.57 5.84 -22.31
N ALA A 169 -4.64 6.52 -22.76
CA ALA A 169 -4.61 7.31 -23.99
C ALA A 169 -4.66 8.83 -23.74
N ALA A 170 -4.92 9.27 -22.50
CA ALA A 170 -4.98 10.69 -22.17
C ALA A 170 -3.58 11.32 -22.20
N ALA A 171 -3.48 12.56 -22.66
CA ALA A 171 -2.21 13.28 -22.74
C ALA A 171 -1.56 13.49 -21.35
N THR A 172 -2.35 13.55 -20.28
CA THR A 172 -1.89 13.62 -18.89
C THR A 172 -1.22 12.35 -18.41
N ASP A 173 -1.47 11.23 -19.07
CA ASP A 173 -1.04 9.90 -18.63
C ASP A 173 0.20 9.43 -19.42
N ARG A 174 0.89 10.35 -20.11
CA ARG A 174 2.01 10.00 -20.99
C ARG A 174 3.12 9.28 -20.23
N ASP A 175 3.47 9.73 -19.03
CA ASP A 175 4.47 9.06 -18.19
C ASP A 175 4.04 7.65 -17.78
N LEU A 176 2.74 7.46 -17.48
CA LEU A 176 2.16 6.16 -17.19
C LEU A 176 2.20 5.23 -18.42
N LEU A 177 1.95 5.77 -19.61
CA LEU A 177 2.01 5.03 -20.87
C LEU A 177 3.44 4.53 -21.17
N TYR A 178 4.46 5.39 -21.07
CA TYR A 178 5.86 4.96 -21.22
C TYR A 178 6.23 3.90 -20.20
N PHE A 179 5.83 4.11 -18.95
CA PHE A 179 6.11 3.17 -17.90
C PHE A 179 5.48 1.79 -18.18
N LEU A 180 4.18 1.75 -18.52
CA LEU A 180 3.49 0.49 -18.79
C LEU A 180 4.05 -0.20 -20.04
N ALA A 181 4.50 0.57 -21.03
CA ALA A 181 5.23 0.04 -22.18
C ALA A 181 6.56 -0.62 -21.75
N GLU A 182 7.33 -0.01 -20.86
CA GLU A 182 8.61 -0.59 -20.38
C GLU A 182 8.36 -1.86 -19.56
N ALA A 183 7.35 -1.85 -18.70
CA ALA A 183 6.92 -3.03 -17.94
C ALA A 183 6.46 -4.16 -18.88
N PHE A 184 5.74 -3.81 -19.95
CA PHE A 184 5.31 -4.75 -20.97
C PHE A 184 6.49 -5.35 -21.74
N ARG A 185 7.47 -4.54 -22.15
CA ARG A 185 8.74 -5.00 -22.73
C ARG A 185 9.43 -6.00 -21.81
N SER A 186 9.64 -5.63 -20.55
CA SER A 186 10.29 -6.47 -19.55
C SER A 186 9.59 -7.82 -19.38
N ARG A 187 8.24 -7.83 -19.40
CA ARG A 187 7.45 -9.06 -19.33
C ARG A 187 7.60 -9.93 -20.57
N LEU A 188 7.59 -9.33 -21.76
CA LEU A 188 7.80 -10.07 -23.01
C LEU A 188 9.18 -10.72 -23.03
N VAL A 189 10.23 -10.01 -22.61
CA VAL A 189 11.60 -10.54 -22.50
C VAL A 189 11.66 -11.71 -21.52
N LYS A 190 10.98 -11.60 -20.39
CA LYS A 190 10.98 -12.62 -19.34
C LYS A 190 10.18 -13.87 -19.72
N ASP A 191 8.99 -13.68 -20.28
CA ASP A 191 8.00 -14.76 -20.41
C ASP A 191 8.05 -15.44 -21.78
N LEU A 192 8.48 -14.76 -22.85
CA LEU A 192 8.54 -15.37 -24.19
C LEU A 192 9.77 -16.28 -24.34
N PRO A 193 9.60 -17.52 -24.84
CA PRO A 193 10.72 -18.42 -25.07
C PRO A 193 11.51 -18.02 -26.33
N ALA A 194 12.80 -18.39 -26.35
CA ALA A 194 13.69 -18.17 -27.49
C ALA A 194 13.15 -18.78 -28.80
N GLY A 195 12.58 -19.99 -28.71
CA GLY A 195 11.95 -20.70 -29.84
C GLY A 195 10.44 -20.86 -29.64
N LYS A 196 9.66 -20.64 -30.70
CA LYS A 196 8.18 -20.69 -30.66
C LYS A 196 7.65 -22.08 -30.30
N GLU A 197 8.37 -23.12 -30.68
CA GLU A 197 8.09 -24.53 -30.38
C GLU A 197 8.08 -24.83 -28.88
N HIS A 198 8.83 -24.05 -28.09
CA HIS A 198 8.90 -24.17 -26.62
C HIS A 198 7.77 -23.42 -25.90
N ALA A 199 6.90 -22.70 -26.62
CA ALA A 199 5.80 -21.96 -26.03
C ALA A 199 4.64 -22.91 -25.65
N SER A 200 4.31 -22.93 -24.36
CA SER A 200 3.09 -23.56 -23.83
C SER A 200 1.82 -22.93 -24.42
N PRO A 201 0.65 -23.58 -24.35
CA PRO A 201 -0.60 -23.01 -24.84
C PRO A 201 -0.90 -21.62 -24.25
N GLY A 202 -0.68 -21.43 -22.96
CA GLY A 202 -0.85 -20.14 -22.29
C GLY A 202 0.12 -19.07 -22.81
N LEU A 203 1.38 -19.42 -23.04
CA LEU A 203 2.37 -18.50 -23.62
C LEU A 203 2.04 -18.12 -25.08
N ARG A 204 1.48 -19.04 -25.87
CA ARG A 204 1.00 -18.74 -27.23
C ARG A 204 -0.16 -17.75 -27.20
N GLN A 205 -1.09 -17.91 -26.26
CA GLN A 205 -2.21 -16.98 -26.07
C GLN A 205 -1.72 -15.60 -25.60
N PHE A 206 -0.78 -15.57 -24.65
CA PHE A 206 -0.13 -14.34 -24.22
C PHE A 206 0.58 -13.64 -25.38
N ALA A 207 1.38 -14.36 -26.17
CA ALA A 207 2.05 -13.80 -27.34
C ALA A 207 1.05 -13.23 -28.36
N HIS A 208 -0.06 -13.92 -28.62
CA HIS A 208 -1.12 -13.41 -29.49
C HIS A 208 -1.72 -12.10 -28.95
N ARG A 209 -2.09 -12.05 -27.67
CA ARG A 209 -2.62 -10.85 -27.02
C ARG A 209 -1.60 -9.71 -27.01
N ALA A 210 -0.34 -10.02 -26.77
CA ALA A 210 0.75 -9.05 -26.78
C ALA A 210 0.91 -8.35 -28.14
N LYS A 211 0.72 -9.07 -29.26
CA LYS A 211 0.72 -8.45 -30.59
C LYS A 211 -0.40 -7.43 -30.77
N ALA A 212 -1.61 -7.78 -30.33
CA ALA A 212 -2.75 -6.85 -30.38
C ALA A 212 -2.48 -5.60 -29.51
N LEU A 213 -1.94 -5.79 -28.31
CA LEU A 213 -1.58 -4.70 -27.42
C LEU A 213 -0.47 -3.79 -27.99
N LEU A 214 0.53 -4.34 -28.70
CA LEU A 214 1.54 -3.55 -29.39
C LEU A 214 0.94 -2.63 -30.46
N VAL A 215 -0.08 -3.12 -31.16
CA VAL A 215 -0.79 -2.35 -32.19
C VAL A 215 -1.61 -1.25 -31.54
N GLU A 216 -2.41 -1.58 -30.51
CA GLU A 216 -3.15 -0.59 -29.71
C GLU A 216 -2.22 0.49 -29.14
N LEU A 217 -1.04 0.10 -28.64
CA LEU A 217 -0.03 1.02 -28.14
C LEU A 217 0.53 1.92 -29.25
N ALA A 218 0.79 1.37 -30.44
CA ALA A 218 1.29 2.14 -31.58
C ALA A 218 0.28 3.17 -32.10
N GLU A 219 -1.02 2.90 -31.97
CA GLU A 219 -2.08 3.86 -32.30
C GLU A 219 -2.09 5.06 -31.33
N ILE A 220 -1.74 4.84 -30.07
CA ILE A 220 -1.69 5.90 -29.05
C ILE A 220 -0.35 6.64 -29.09
N SER A 221 0.76 5.90 -29.16
CA SER A 221 2.12 6.41 -29.17
C SER A 221 3.05 5.46 -29.91
N LEU A 222 3.37 5.81 -31.17
CA LEU A 222 4.33 5.08 -31.99
C LEU A 222 5.69 4.95 -31.29
N GLU A 223 6.12 5.99 -30.59
CA GLU A 223 7.39 6.02 -29.85
C GLU A 223 7.43 4.97 -28.74
N CYS A 224 6.35 4.84 -27.94
CA CYS A 224 6.28 3.83 -26.89
C CYS A 224 6.26 2.42 -27.50
N ALA A 225 5.54 2.20 -28.60
CA ALA A 225 5.53 0.91 -29.30
C ALA A 225 6.91 0.54 -29.86
N GLN A 226 7.63 1.51 -30.44
CA GLN A 226 9.01 1.32 -30.92
C GLN A 226 9.97 0.99 -29.78
N MET A 227 9.83 1.64 -28.64
CA MET A 227 10.61 1.33 -27.45
C MET A 227 10.42 -0.13 -27.01
N VAL A 228 9.19 -0.66 -27.04
CA VAL A 228 8.93 -2.06 -26.63
C VAL A 228 9.70 -3.07 -27.48
N ILE A 229 9.86 -2.80 -28.79
CA ILE A 229 10.55 -3.68 -29.74
C ILE A 229 12.02 -3.30 -29.99
N ALA A 230 12.53 -2.26 -29.34
CA ALA A 230 13.88 -1.78 -29.59
C ALA A 230 14.96 -2.80 -29.18
N THR A 231 16.09 -2.76 -29.88
CA THR A 231 17.26 -3.59 -29.57
C THR A 231 17.89 -3.21 -28.22
N GLY A 232 18.74 -4.07 -27.67
CA GLY A 232 19.57 -3.78 -26.51
C GLY A 232 20.70 -2.79 -26.85
N GLU A 233 21.48 -2.41 -25.84
CA GLU A 233 22.61 -1.47 -25.97
C GLU A 233 23.69 -1.97 -26.94
N ASP A 234 23.79 -3.28 -27.12
CA ASP A 234 24.70 -3.97 -28.04
C ASP A 234 24.15 -4.13 -29.47
N GLY A 235 22.95 -3.59 -29.74
CA GLY A 235 22.26 -3.72 -31.02
C GLY A 235 21.61 -5.08 -31.24
N THR A 236 21.60 -5.98 -30.24
CA THR A 236 20.94 -7.27 -30.36
C THR A 236 19.44 -7.17 -30.07
N PRO A 237 18.57 -7.90 -30.78
CA PRO A 237 17.15 -7.95 -30.45
C PRO A 237 16.94 -8.58 -29.06
N VAL A 238 16.30 -7.83 -28.15
CA VAL A 238 16.00 -8.32 -26.79
C VAL A 238 14.79 -9.27 -26.78
N LEU A 239 13.91 -9.14 -27.78
CA LEU A 239 12.77 -10.02 -27.97
C LEU A 239 13.09 -11.16 -28.96
N PRO A 240 12.47 -12.35 -28.80
CA PRO A 240 12.68 -13.47 -29.71
C PRO A 240 12.38 -13.12 -31.17
N ALA A 241 13.24 -13.56 -32.09
CA ALA A 241 13.13 -13.25 -33.52
C ALA A 241 11.78 -13.68 -34.11
N TRP A 242 11.24 -14.83 -33.70
CA TRP A 242 9.94 -15.32 -34.18
C TRP A 242 8.79 -14.36 -33.83
N PHE A 243 8.84 -13.72 -32.65
CA PHE A 243 7.83 -12.76 -32.22
C PHE A 243 7.95 -11.46 -33.02
N LEU A 244 9.17 -10.96 -33.20
CA LEU A 244 9.43 -9.74 -33.99
C LEU A 244 9.01 -9.88 -35.46
N VAL A 245 9.22 -11.05 -36.08
CA VAL A 245 8.77 -11.34 -37.44
C VAL A 245 7.24 -11.32 -37.54
N GLU A 246 6.54 -11.83 -36.53
CA GLU A 246 5.07 -11.79 -36.50
C GLU A 246 4.55 -10.36 -36.31
N VAL A 247 5.12 -9.61 -35.37
CA VAL A 247 4.77 -8.21 -35.12
C VAL A 247 5.01 -7.35 -36.36
N SER A 248 6.16 -7.47 -37.03
CA SER A 248 6.49 -6.70 -38.23
C SER A 248 5.62 -7.05 -39.45
N ARG A 249 5.11 -8.29 -39.52
CA ARG A 249 4.14 -8.70 -40.54
C ARG A 249 2.76 -8.07 -40.31
N ASP A 250 2.36 -7.94 -39.05
CA ASP A 250 1.00 -7.55 -38.66
C ASP A 250 0.86 -6.01 -38.48
N LEU A 251 1.94 -5.29 -38.07
CA LEU A 251 1.91 -3.84 -37.83
C LEU A 251 1.48 -3.01 -39.06
N PRO A 252 2.04 -3.20 -40.27
CA PRO A 252 1.66 -2.41 -41.44
C PRO A 252 0.22 -2.67 -41.92
N ARG A 253 -0.29 -3.89 -41.70
CA ARG A 253 -1.63 -4.30 -42.15
C ARG A 253 -2.75 -3.73 -41.29
N LEU A 254 -2.48 -3.49 -40.01
CA LEU A 254 -3.46 -2.96 -39.06
C LEU A 254 -3.59 -1.44 -39.18
N VAL A 255 -2.49 -0.72 -39.42
CA VAL A 255 -2.49 0.74 -39.68
C VAL A 255 -3.17 1.08 -41.02
N ALA A 256 -3.01 0.25 -42.05
CA ALA A 256 -3.61 0.48 -43.38
C ALA A 256 -5.13 0.20 -43.44
N SER A 257 -5.68 -0.57 -42.49
CA SER A 257 -7.11 -0.94 -42.47
C SER A 257 -8.07 0.19 -42.07
N ARG A 258 -7.55 1.42 -41.90
CA ARG A 258 -8.28 2.61 -41.45
C ARG A 258 -8.05 3.86 -42.32
N THR A 259 -7.50 3.69 -43.53
CA THR A 259 -7.63 4.69 -44.61
C THR A 259 -8.76 4.28 -45.53
#